data_AF-A0A0J7K486-F1
#
_entry.id   AF-A0A0J7K486-F1
#
_cell.length_a   1.000
_cell.length_b   1.000
_cell.length_c   1.000
_cell.angle_alpha   90.00
_cell.angle_beta   90.00
_cell.angle_gamma   90.00
#
_symmetry.space_group_name_H-M   'P 1'
#
loop_
_entity.id
_entity.type
_entity.pdbx_description
1 polymer ?
#
loop_
_entity_poly.entity_id
_entity_poly.type
_entity_poly.pdbx_seq_one_letter_code
_entity_poly.pdbx_strand_id
1 'polypeptide(L)' 'MKMASEVEKQLALERNETINGIPYITVVADGSWMKRSYGNAYDSLSGVGAIIGYRTKKVLFIGIRNKFCTLYKYGK' A
#
# COMPACT_ATOMS: atom_id res chain seq x y z
N MET A 1 8.24 7.41 1.12
CA MET A 1 8.26 6.05 0.52
C MET A 1 9.25 5.92 -0.64
N LYS A 2 9.47 6.96 -1.46
CA LYS A 2 10.41 6.93 -2.61
C LYS A 2 11.81 6.39 -2.26
N MET A 3 12.43 6.86 -1.18
CA MET A 3 13.74 6.37 -0.71
C MET A 3 13.76 4.86 -0.42
N ALA A 4 12.68 4.31 0.15
CA ALA A 4 12.61 2.88 0.44
C ALA A 4 12.56 2.04 -0.85
N SER A 5 11.82 2.52 -1.85
CA SER A 5 11.75 1.90 -3.17
C SER A 5 13.08 1.98 -3.93
N GLU A 6 13.83 3.08 -3.78
CA GLU A 6 15.16 3.24 -4.38
C GLU A 6 16.17 2.25 -3.77
N VAL A 7 16.13 2.04 -2.45
CA VAL A 7 17.00 1.04 -1.79
C VAL A 7 16.68 -0.38 -2.25
N GLU A 8 15.40 -0.78 -2.33
CA GLU A 8 15.02 -2.10 -2.88
C GLU A 8 15.45 -2.27 -4.34
N LYS A 9 15.31 -1.20 -5.16
CA LYS A 9 15.78 -1.20 -6.55
C LYS A 9 17.30 -1.39 -6.62
N GLN A 10 18.06 -0.67 -5.79
CA GLN A 10 19.51 -0.77 -5.75
C GLN A 10 19.96 -2.18 -5.37
N LEU A 11 19.32 -2.78 -4.36
CA LEU A 11 19.58 -4.17 -3.96
C LEU A 11 19.25 -5.18 -5.07
N ALA A 12 18.21 -4.94 -5.88
CA ALA A 12 17.90 -5.79 -7.02
C ALA A 12 18.97 -5.68 -8.12
N LEU A 13 19.48 -4.47 -8.38
CA LEU A 13 20.57 -4.25 -9.34
C LEU A 13 21.87 -4.91 -8.90
N GLU A 14 22.25 -4.76 -7.62
CA GLU A 14 23.46 -5.39 -7.04
C GLU A 14 23.43 -6.92 -7.13
N ARG A 15 22.25 -7.53 -7.18
CA ARG A 15 22.06 -8.98 -7.26
C ARG A 15 21.79 -9.48 -8.67
N ASN A 16 21.83 -8.61 -9.68
CA ASN A 16 21.48 -8.91 -11.07
C ASN A 16 20.06 -9.48 -11.23
N GLU A 17 19.13 -9.09 -10.36
CA GLU A 17 17.71 -9.49 -10.40
C GLU A 17 16.96 -8.60 -11.40
N THR A 18 17.23 -8.83 -12.68
CA THR A 18 16.67 -8.05 -13.78
C THR A 18 16.02 -8.95 -14.81
N ILE A 19 14.90 -8.48 -15.38
CA ILE A 19 14.23 -9.08 -16.52
C ILE A 19 14.26 -8.04 -17.63
N ASN A 20 14.92 -8.34 -18.75
CA ASN A 20 15.10 -7.42 -19.88
C ASN A 20 15.70 -6.06 -19.48
N GLY A 21 16.66 -6.05 -18.55
CA GLY A 21 17.29 -4.82 -18.04
C GLY A 21 16.43 -4.01 -17.07
N ILE A 22 15.22 -4.49 -16.72
CA ILE A 22 14.36 -3.87 -15.72
C ILE A 22 14.51 -4.64 -14.40
N PRO A 23 14.93 -4.00 -13.30
CA PRO A 23 15.02 -4.67 -12.00
C PRO A 23 13.63 -5.06 -11.50
N TYR A 24 13.50 -6.28 -11.00
CA TYR A 24 12.29 -6.73 -10.32
C TYR A 24 12.59 -6.91 -8.82
N ILE A 25 11.59 -6.64 -7.99
CA ILE A 25 11.70 -6.76 -6.53
C ILE A 25 10.58 -7.67 -6.01
N THR A 26 10.90 -8.47 -4.99
CA THR A 26 9.89 -9.23 -4.26
C THR A 26 9.25 -8.33 -3.21
N VAL A 27 7.93 -8.38 -3.10
CA VAL A 27 7.15 -7.56 -2.16
C VAL A 27 6.16 -8.42 -1.39
N VAL A 28 5.83 -7.98 -0.18
CA VAL A 28 4.71 -8.49 0.59
C VAL A 28 3.56 -7.50 0.44
N ALA A 29 2.41 -7.99 -0.02
CA ALA A 29 1.18 -7.21 -0.05
C ALA A 29 0.39 -7.50 1.23
N ASP A 30 -0.01 -6.43 1.93
CA ASP A 30 -0.90 -6.52 3.08
C ASP A 30 -2.05 -5.52 2.91
N GLY A 31 -3.18 -5.77 3.56
CA GLY A 31 -4.32 -4.90 3.48
C GLY A 31 -5.36 -5.21 4.54
N SER A 32 -6.09 -4.18 4.94
CA SER A 32 -7.12 -4.29 5.95
C SER A 32 -8.31 -3.40 5.64
N TRP A 33 -9.49 -3.90 5.97
CA TRP A 33 -10.71 -3.10 6.08
C TRP A 33 -10.83 -2.60 7.51
N MET A 34 -10.99 -1.29 7.68
CA MET A 34 -11.19 -0.72 9.00
C MET A 34 -12.54 -1.21 9.54
N LYS A 35 -12.61 -1.67 10.80
CA LYS A 35 -13.87 -2.11 11.42
C LYS A 35 -14.66 -0.92 11.98
N ARG A 36 -15.99 -1.00 11.96
CA ARG A 36 -16.90 -0.08 12.67
C ARG A 36 -17.59 -0.80 13.82
N SER A 37 -17.88 -0.06 14.89
CA SER A 37 -18.40 -0.60 16.15
C SER A 37 -19.86 -0.22 16.45
N TYR A 38 -20.62 0.30 15.48
CA TYR A 38 -22.02 0.72 15.71
C TYR A 38 -22.96 -0.49 15.87
N GLY A 39 -22.97 -1.10 17.06
CA GLY A 39 -23.86 -2.19 17.46
C GLY A 39 -23.52 -3.57 16.86
N ASN A 40 -22.92 -3.61 15.68
CA ASN A 40 -22.40 -4.80 15.03
C ASN A 40 -20.97 -4.52 14.51
N ALA A 41 -20.05 -5.47 14.67
CA ALA A 41 -18.69 -5.35 14.15
C ALA A 41 -18.67 -5.63 12.64
N TYR A 42 -18.81 -4.60 11.80
CA TYR A 42 -18.80 -4.73 10.34
C TYR A 42 -17.61 -3.98 9.70
N ASP A 43 -17.24 -4.40 8.49
CA ASP A 43 -16.20 -3.74 7.70
C ASP A 43 -16.67 -2.38 7.19
N SER A 44 -15.87 -1.34 7.43
CA SER A 44 -16.12 -0.02 6.90
C SER A 44 -15.91 0.00 5.39
N LEU A 45 -16.55 0.95 4.71
CA LEU A 45 -16.30 1.24 3.29
C LEU A 45 -14.96 1.99 3.07
N SER A 46 -14.09 1.97 4.07
CA SER A 46 -12.72 2.45 4.01
C SER A 46 -11.76 1.28 4.27
N GLY A 47 -10.81 1.11 3.37
CA GLY A 47 -9.79 0.08 3.41
C GLY A 47 -8.44 0.64 3.02
N VAL A 48 -7.39 -0.02 3.49
CA VAL A 48 -6.00 0.31 3.18
C VAL A 48 -5.31 -0.93 2.61
N GLY A 49 -4.48 -0.72 1.59
CA GLY A 49 -3.54 -1.71 1.08
C GLY A 49 -2.12 -1.14 1.15
N ALA A 50 -1.16 -1.97 1.53
CA ALA A 50 0.24 -1.63 1.60
C ALA A 50 1.08 -2.62 0.77
N ILE A 51 2.08 -2.09 0.08
CA ILE A 51 3.14 -2.88 -0.54
C ILE A 51 4.40 -2.67 0.30
N ILE A 52 4.96 -3.76 0.78
CA ILE A 52 6.11 -3.78 1.69
C ILE A 52 7.26 -4.48 0.99
N GLY A 53 8.46 -3.89 1.02
CA GLY A 53 9.66 -4.50 0.45
C GLY A 53 10.03 -5.76 1.22
N TYR A 54 10.26 -6.87 0.53
CA TYR A 54 10.53 -8.16 1.18
C TYR A 54 11.85 -8.16 1.96
N ARG A 55 12.86 -7.42 1.49
CA ARG A 55 14.20 -7.41 2.10
C ARG A 55 14.33 -6.35 3.17
N THR A 56 14.01 -5.11 2.81
CA THR A 56 14.11 -3.96 3.69
C THR A 56 13.02 -3.93 4.75
N LYS A 57 11.91 -4.66 4.51
CA LYS A 57 10.69 -4.65 5.35
C LYS A 57 10.08 -3.24 5.49
N LYS A 58 10.39 -2.35 4.54
CA LYS A 58 9.90 -0.97 4.52
C LYS A 58 8.67 -0.86 3.63
N VAL A 59 7.76 0.04 3.99
CA VAL A 59 6.58 0.33 3.19
C VAL A 59 6.99 1.11 1.94
N LEU A 60 6.68 0.54 0.77
CA LEU A 60 6.97 1.09 -0.55
C LEU A 60 5.79 1.89 -1.11
N PHE A 61 4.57 1.46 -0.76
CA PHE A 61 3.34 2.10 -1.22
C PHE A 61 2.22 1.87 -0.20
N ILE A 62 1.34 2.86 -0.07
CA ILE A 62 0.07 2.76 0.66
C ILE A 62 -1.03 3.30 -0.25
N GLY A 63 -2.04 2.47 -0.52
CA GLY A 63 -3.26 2.84 -1.20
C GLY A 63 -4.42 2.86 -0.22
N ILE A 64 -5.22 3.93 -0.24
CA ILE A 64 -6.42 4.06 0.59
C ILE A 64 -7.63 4.09 -0.33
N ARG A 65 -8.59 3.21 -0.07
CA ARG A 65 -9.92 3.25 -0.67
C ARG A 65 -10.88 3.77 0.39
N ASN A 66 -11.55 4.88 0.14
CA ASN A 66 -12.54 5.41 1.07
C ASN A 66 -13.80 5.83 0.32
N LYS A 67 -14.97 5.44 0.83
CA LYS A 67 -16.25 5.98 0.38
C LYS A 67 -16.59 7.22 1.22
N PHE A 68 -16.33 8.40 0.68
CA PHE A 68 -16.76 9.65 1.29
C PHE A 68 -18.26 9.89 1.04
N CYS A 69 -18.94 10.45 2.04
CA CYS A 69 -20.32 10.91 1.88
C CYS A 69 -20.29 12.31 1.26
N THR A 70 -20.74 12.46 0.01
CA THR A 70 -20.83 13.75 -0.69
C THR A 70 -21.98 14.65 -0.21
N LEU A 71 -22.79 14.19 0.75
CA LEU A 71 -23.96 14.93 1.25
C LEU A 71 -23.59 16.28 1.89
N TYR A 72 -22.34 16.50 2.29
CA TYR A 72 -21.87 17.77 2.86
C TYR A 72 -21.09 18.65 1.86
N LYS A 73 -21.24 18.45 0.55
CA LYS A 73 -20.64 19.35 -0.46
C LYS A 73 -21.60 20.44 -0.97
N TYR A 74 -22.88 20.38 -0.58
CA TYR A 74 -23.94 21.33 -0.97
C TYR A 74 -24.74 21.86 0.23
N GLY A 75 -24.10 21.99 1.41
CA GLY A 75 -24.66 22.78 2.50
C GLY A 75 -24.56 24.27 2.16
N LYS A 76 -25.61 24.80 1.51
CA LYS A 76 -25.96 26.22 1.58
C LYS A 76 -26.38 26.58 3.00
#